data_AF-A0A1V5MS68-F1
#
_entry.id   AF-A0A1V5MS68-F1
#
_cell.length_a   1.000
_cell.length_b   1.000
_cell.length_c   1.000
_cell.angle_alpha   90.00
_cell.angle_beta   90.00
_cell.angle_gamma   90.00
#
_symmetry.space_group_name_H-M   'P 1'
#
loop_
_entity.id
_entity.type
_entity.pdbx_description
1 polymer ?
#
loop_
_entity_poly.entity_id
_entity_poly.type
_entity_poly.pdbx_seq_one_letter_code
_entity_poly.pdbx_strand_id
1 'polypeptide(L)'
;MAFEMLAKSLPLKYIARHRDSARQTQALLFGQAGLLDINVHDEYSKALYKEYLFLKNKYQLHPIDKSLWNFLRVRPQNSPHIRLAQLSALLQTKPALFSHIIETGPYENIYNLFSVNADVYWSTHFIFTKTTQNKSTKLGKSSIENILINTVVPVLFAYGNTKKNDAIKEKALNMLEHLPPETNIIVKHWKERGLEAKSAYDTQALTELKNVYCDAKKCLSCMIGDKILRQ
;
A
#
# COMPACT_ATOMS: atom_id res chain seq x y z
N MET A 1 -8.82 7.23 -6.42
CA MET A 1 -7.61 6.76 -7.17
C MET A 1 -7.80 5.34 -7.70
N ALA A 2 -7.06 4.88 -8.72
CA ALA A 2 -7.28 3.58 -9.38
C ALA A 2 -7.33 2.36 -8.43
N PHE A 3 -6.40 2.26 -7.48
CA PHE A 3 -6.41 1.19 -6.46
C PHE A 3 -7.64 1.21 -5.56
N GLU A 4 -8.12 2.39 -5.20
CA GLU A 4 -9.33 2.56 -4.39
C GLU A 4 -10.57 2.14 -5.19
N MET A 5 -10.65 2.53 -6.48
CA MET A 5 -11.74 2.10 -7.36
C MET A 5 -11.72 0.58 -7.55
N LEU A 6 -10.54 -0.02 -7.72
CA LEU A 6 -10.39 -1.47 -7.76
C LEU A 6 -10.92 -2.12 -6.47
N ALA A 7 -10.48 -1.64 -5.30
CA ALA A 7 -10.90 -2.16 -4.01
C ALA A 7 -12.43 -2.06 -3.81
N LYS A 8 -13.05 -0.98 -4.26
CA LYS A 8 -14.52 -0.81 -4.25
C LYS A 8 -15.23 -1.73 -5.24
N SER A 9 -14.62 -2.00 -6.40
CA SER A 9 -15.21 -2.83 -7.47
C SER A 9 -15.09 -4.35 -7.23
N LEU A 10 -14.19 -4.79 -6.33
CA LEU A 10 -13.90 -6.19 -6.10
C LEU A 10 -14.04 -6.55 -4.61
N PRO A 11 -15.21 -7.08 -4.20
CA PRO A 11 -15.41 -7.53 -2.84
C PRO A 11 -14.38 -8.57 -2.37
N LEU A 12 -13.74 -8.31 -1.23
CA LEU A 12 -12.69 -9.18 -0.67
C LEU A 12 -13.15 -10.63 -0.46
N LYS A 13 -14.45 -10.85 -0.19
CA LYS A 13 -15.04 -12.20 -0.06
C LYS A 13 -14.87 -13.06 -1.31
N TYR A 14 -14.82 -12.47 -2.52
CA TYR A 14 -14.60 -13.23 -3.75
C TYR A 14 -13.14 -13.67 -3.86
N ILE A 15 -12.20 -12.80 -3.50
CA ILE A 15 -10.79 -13.16 -3.42
C ILE A 15 -10.59 -14.27 -2.38
N ALA A 16 -11.21 -14.14 -1.20
CA ALA A 16 -11.10 -15.13 -0.13
C ALA A 16 -11.58 -16.54 -0.54
N ARG A 17 -12.60 -16.65 -1.41
CA ARG A 17 -13.10 -17.93 -1.95
C ARG A 17 -12.16 -18.58 -2.96
N HIS A 18 -11.21 -17.83 -3.51
CA HIS A 18 -10.31 -18.26 -4.59
C HIS A 18 -8.83 -18.22 -4.19
N ARG A 19 -8.56 -18.04 -2.90
CA ARG A 19 -7.22 -17.82 -2.36
C ARG A 19 -6.26 -19.01 -2.54
N ASP A 20 -6.78 -20.22 -2.67
CA ASP A 20 -5.97 -21.43 -2.86
C ASP A 20 -5.50 -21.58 -4.33
N SER A 21 -5.96 -20.69 -5.21
CA SER A 21 -5.55 -20.62 -6.60
C SER A 21 -4.94 -19.26 -6.93
N ALA A 22 -3.61 -19.27 -7.10
CA ALA A 22 -2.87 -18.09 -7.53
C ALA A 22 -3.38 -17.53 -8.87
N ARG A 23 -3.77 -18.43 -9.78
CA ARG A 23 -4.33 -18.06 -11.08
C ARG A 23 -5.66 -17.32 -10.91
N GLN A 24 -6.57 -17.83 -10.09
CA GLN A 24 -7.90 -17.22 -9.91
C GLN A 24 -7.82 -15.89 -9.16
N THR A 25 -6.97 -15.80 -8.13
CA THR A 25 -6.78 -14.54 -7.39
C THR A 25 -6.19 -13.46 -8.30
N GLN A 26 -5.20 -13.81 -9.13
CA GLN A 26 -4.63 -12.88 -10.11
C GLN A 26 -5.64 -12.51 -11.19
N ALA A 27 -6.40 -13.47 -11.71
CA ALA A 27 -7.45 -13.22 -12.70
C ALA A 27 -8.48 -12.21 -12.18
N LEU A 28 -8.94 -12.35 -10.92
CA LEU A 28 -9.84 -11.38 -10.30
C LEU A 28 -9.23 -9.98 -10.20
N LEU A 29 -8.00 -9.87 -9.69
CA LEU A 29 -7.35 -8.57 -9.46
C LEU A 29 -7.01 -7.85 -10.76
N PHE A 30 -6.31 -8.52 -11.69
CA PHE A 30 -5.93 -7.92 -12.98
C PHE A 30 -7.13 -7.70 -13.89
N GLY A 31 -8.09 -8.63 -13.87
CA GLY A 31 -9.32 -8.52 -14.63
C GLY A 31 -10.18 -7.36 -14.16
N GLN A 32 -10.43 -7.23 -12.86
CA GLN A 32 -11.17 -6.08 -12.32
C GLN A 32 -10.44 -4.77 -12.46
N ALA A 33 -9.10 -4.79 -12.52
CA ALA A 33 -8.31 -3.61 -12.83
C ALA A 33 -8.43 -3.17 -14.31
N GLY A 34 -9.08 -3.97 -15.18
CA GLY A 34 -9.13 -3.70 -16.62
C GLY A 34 -7.78 -3.90 -17.32
N LEU A 35 -6.87 -4.66 -16.71
CA LEU A 35 -5.50 -4.84 -17.20
C LEU A 35 -5.29 -6.14 -18.01
N LEU A 36 -6.28 -7.04 -18.03
CA LEU A 36 -6.28 -8.21 -18.89
C LEU A 36 -6.94 -7.86 -20.23
N ASP A 37 -6.27 -8.21 -21.33
CA ASP A 37 -6.70 -7.92 -22.69
C ASP A 37 -6.57 -9.19 -23.55
N ILE A 38 -7.59 -9.46 -24.36
CA ILE A 38 -7.65 -10.63 -25.26
C ILE A 38 -6.57 -10.60 -26.33
N ASN A 39 -6.09 -9.41 -26.69
CA ASN A 39 -5.07 -9.21 -27.71
C ASN A 39 -3.64 -9.46 -27.19
N VAL A 40 -3.48 -9.78 -25.91
CA VAL A 40 -2.17 -10.07 -25.31
C VAL A 40 -1.75 -11.50 -25.64
N HIS A 41 -0.58 -11.64 -26.26
CA HIS A 41 -0.16 -12.88 -26.90
C HIS A 41 0.54 -13.91 -26.01
N ASP A 42 0.96 -13.56 -24.79
CA ASP A 42 1.64 -14.51 -23.91
C ASP A 42 0.64 -15.47 -23.21
N GLU A 43 1.05 -16.73 -23.08
CA GLU A 43 0.19 -17.81 -22.54
C GLU A 43 -0.28 -17.55 -21.11
N TYR A 44 0.54 -16.87 -20.31
CA TYR A 44 0.21 -16.55 -18.93
C TYR A 44 -0.97 -15.56 -18.86
N SER A 45 -0.89 -14.46 -19.61
CA SER A 45 -1.95 -13.46 -19.70
C SER A 45 -3.25 -14.04 -20.29
N LYS A 46 -3.17 -14.89 -21.31
CA LYS A 46 -4.35 -15.58 -21.89
C LYS A 46 -5.04 -16.47 -20.87
N ALA A 47 -4.26 -17.23 -20.09
CA ALA A 47 -4.80 -18.09 -19.05
C ALA A 47 -5.53 -17.29 -17.98
N LEU A 48 -4.98 -16.14 -17.54
CA LEU A 48 -5.64 -15.23 -16.60
C LEU A 48 -6.91 -14.62 -17.19
N TYR A 49 -6.88 -14.20 -18.46
CA TYR A 49 -8.05 -13.60 -19.12
C TYR A 49 -9.22 -14.60 -19.22
N LYS A 50 -8.95 -15.83 -19.65
CA LYS A 50 -9.97 -16.90 -19.72
C LYS A 50 -10.58 -17.18 -18.35
N GLU A 51 -9.75 -17.30 -17.32
CA GLU A 51 -10.21 -17.51 -15.95
C GLU A 51 -11.05 -16.33 -15.45
N TYR A 52 -10.62 -15.10 -15.74
CA TYR A 52 -11.35 -13.91 -15.35
C TYR A 52 -12.72 -13.83 -16.04
N LEU A 53 -12.86 -14.19 -17.32
CA LEU A 53 -14.17 -14.20 -17.99
C LEU A 53 -15.17 -15.10 -17.27
N PHE A 54 -14.74 -16.29 -16.84
CA PHE A 54 -15.57 -17.19 -16.05
C PHE A 54 -15.98 -16.56 -14.71
N LEU A 55 -15.01 -16.02 -13.95
CA LEU A 55 -15.26 -15.43 -12.63
C LEU A 55 -16.07 -14.13 -12.70
N LYS A 56 -15.86 -13.32 -13.74
CA LYS A 56 -16.62 -12.11 -14.04
C LYS A 56 -18.09 -12.44 -14.22
N ASN A 57 -18.41 -13.45 -15.03
CA ASN A 57 -19.79 -13.90 -15.24
C ASN A 57 -20.38 -14.50 -13.96
N LYS A 58 -19.62 -15.35 -13.26
CA LYS A 58 -20.05 -15.99 -11.99
C LYS A 58 -20.46 -14.98 -10.91
N TYR A 59 -19.73 -13.86 -10.81
CA TYR A 59 -19.93 -12.85 -9.77
C TYR A 59 -20.53 -11.54 -10.30
N GLN A 60 -20.93 -11.48 -11.57
CA GLN A 60 -21.47 -10.29 -12.25
C GLN A 60 -20.57 -9.05 -12.06
N LEU A 61 -19.26 -9.24 -12.22
CA LEU A 61 -18.27 -8.19 -11.98
C LEU A 61 -18.18 -7.22 -13.15
N HIS A 62 -17.98 -5.95 -12.81
CA HIS A 62 -17.79 -4.86 -13.77
C HIS A 62 -16.38 -4.28 -13.55
N PRO A 63 -15.43 -4.47 -14.49
CA PRO A 63 -14.08 -3.98 -14.32
C PRO A 63 -14.06 -2.45 -14.33
N ILE A 64 -13.08 -1.88 -13.63
CA ILE A 64 -12.80 -0.45 -13.75
C ILE A 64 -12.12 -0.16 -15.09
N ASP A 65 -12.20 1.09 -15.52
CA ASP A 65 -11.57 1.50 -16.76
C ASP A 65 -10.03 1.49 -16.66
N LYS A 66 -9.36 0.92 -17.67
CA LYS A 66 -7.90 0.85 -17.75
C LYS A 66 -7.24 2.23 -17.74
N SER A 67 -7.90 3.25 -18.29
CA SER A 67 -7.41 4.64 -18.35
C SER A 67 -7.19 5.27 -16.96
N LEU A 68 -7.78 4.70 -15.90
CA LEU A 68 -7.55 5.15 -14.53
C LEU A 68 -6.11 4.90 -14.07
N TRP A 69 -5.42 3.95 -14.70
CA TRP A 69 -4.04 3.62 -14.39
C TRP A 69 -3.07 4.54 -15.13
N ASN A 70 -2.34 5.34 -14.37
CA ASN A 70 -1.25 6.14 -14.93
C ASN A 70 0.03 5.31 -15.04
N PHE A 71 0.44 5.00 -16.26
CA PHE A 71 1.71 4.31 -16.54
C PHE A 71 2.85 5.26 -16.93
N LEU A 72 2.57 6.55 -17.09
CA LEU A 72 3.59 7.53 -17.48
C LEU A 72 4.57 7.76 -16.33
N ARG A 73 5.88 7.68 -16.64
CA ARG A 73 6.99 7.97 -15.72
C ARG A 73 7.02 7.10 -14.45
N VAL A 74 6.33 5.97 -14.44
CA VAL A 74 6.37 5.01 -13.34
C VAL A 74 7.66 4.22 -13.42
N ARG A 75 8.44 4.23 -12.33
CA ARG A 75 9.61 3.33 -12.20
C ARG A 75 9.12 1.88 -12.26
N PRO A 76 9.79 0.94 -12.96
CA PRO A 76 9.30 -0.44 -13.13
C PRO A 76 8.86 -1.14 -11.84
N GLN A 77 9.59 -0.94 -10.74
CA GLN A 77 9.28 -1.49 -9.41
C GLN A 77 7.98 -0.95 -8.77
N ASN A 78 7.48 0.19 -9.24
CA ASN A 78 6.24 0.82 -8.81
C ASN A 78 5.11 0.63 -9.83
N SER A 79 5.33 -0.18 -10.87
CA SER A 79 4.30 -0.49 -11.87
C SER A 79 3.03 -1.00 -11.18
N PRO A 80 1.83 -0.53 -11.58
CA PRO A 80 0.57 -1.09 -11.09
C PRO A 80 0.50 -2.61 -11.21
N HIS A 81 1.10 -3.17 -12.26
CA HIS A 81 1.09 -4.62 -12.47
C HIS A 81 1.86 -5.37 -11.37
N ILE A 82 3.07 -4.90 -11.06
CA ILE A 82 3.89 -5.47 -9.97
C ILE A 82 3.18 -5.31 -8.62
N ARG A 83 2.59 -4.14 -8.35
CA ARG A 83 1.86 -3.89 -7.10
C ARG A 83 0.64 -4.80 -6.95
N LEU A 84 -0.10 -5.05 -8.02
CA LEU A 84 -1.23 -5.99 -8.02
C LEU A 84 -0.77 -7.44 -7.87
N ALA A 85 0.35 -7.82 -8.48
CA ALA A 85 0.93 -9.14 -8.30
C ALA A 85 1.38 -9.39 -6.85
N GLN A 86 2.01 -8.39 -6.23
CA GLN A 86 2.38 -8.42 -4.81
C GLN A 86 1.16 -8.48 -3.90
N LEU A 87 0.13 -7.69 -4.19
CA LEU A 87 -1.15 -7.73 -3.46
C LEU A 87 -1.81 -9.11 -3.58
N SER A 88 -1.80 -9.71 -4.78
CA SER A 88 -2.30 -11.06 -5.00
C SER A 88 -1.58 -12.08 -4.11
N ALA A 89 -0.25 -12.04 -4.05
CA ALA A 89 0.53 -12.93 -3.19
C ALA A 89 0.23 -12.71 -1.71
N LEU A 90 0.07 -11.45 -1.28
CA LEU A 90 -0.28 -11.09 0.08
C LEU A 90 -1.64 -11.69 0.49
N LEU A 91 -2.67 -11.51 -0.34
CA LEU A 91 -4.03 -11.96 -0.05
C LEU A 91 -4.17 -13.49 -0.04
N GLN A 92 -3.32 -14.21 -0.78
CA GLN A 92 -3.30 -15.67 -0.76
C GLN A 92 -2.62 -16.20 0.50
N THR A 93 -1.43 -15.67 0.79
CA THR A 93 -0.53 -16.20 1.83
C THR A 93 -0.90 -15.75 3.24
N LYS A 94 -1.57 -14.60 3.38
CA LYS A 94 -1.94 -14.00 4.68
C LYS A 94 -3.46 -13.82 4.79
N PRO A 95 -4.23 -14.90 5.02
CA PRO A 95 -5.65 -14.75 5.32
C PRO A 95 -5.85 -13.95 6.59
N ALA A 96 -6.97 -13.26 6.71
CA ALA A 96 -7.27 -12.45 7.89
C ALA A 96 -6.09 -11.51 8.27
N LEU A 97 -5.40 -10.96 7.27
CA LEU A 97 -4.22 -10.09 7.44
C LEU A 97 -4.44 -9.03 8.52
N PHE A 98 -5.64 -8.44 8.57
CA PHE A 98 -5.97 -7.43 9.57
C PHE A 98 -6.00 -7.98 11.00
N SER A 99 -6.57 -9.16 11.22
CA SER A 99 -6.53 -9.84 12.53
C SER A 99 -5.09 -10.14 12.92
N HIS A 100 -4.27 -10.65 11.99
CA HIS A 100 -2.85 -10.85 12.24
C HIS A 100 -2.13 -9.54 12.61
N ILE A 101 -2.41 -8.42 11.94
CA ILE A 101 -1.83 -7.12 12.30
C ILE A 101 -2.20 -6.73 13.74
N ILE A 102 -3.46 -6.95 14.16
CA ILE A 102 -3.92 -6.63 15.51
C ILE A 102 -3.21 -7.51 16.56
N GLU A 103 -3.11 -8.82 16.31
CA GLU A 103 -2.62 -9.82 17.27
C GLU A 103 -1.09 -9.94 17.31
N THR A 104 -0.41 -9.66 16.19
CA THR A 104 1.05 -9.73 16.08
C THR A 104 1.69 -8.76 17.06
N GLY A 105 2.71 -9.19 17.80
CA GLY A 105 3.40 -8.35 18.79
C GLY A 105 4.24 -7.22 18.17
N PRO A 106 5.57 -7.18 18.40
CA PRO A 106 6.43 -6.08 17.93
C PRO A 106 6.31 -5.79 16.43
N TYR A 107 6.57 -4.53 16.02
CA TYR A 107 6.39 -4.07 14.64
C TYR A 107 7.28 -4.82 13.64
N GLU A 108 8.43 -5.36 14.06
CA GLU A 108 9.32 -6.19 13.26
C GLU A 108 8.62 -7.46 12.76
N ASN A 109 7.70 -8.00 13.56
CA ASN A 109 6.90 -9.16 13.15
C ASN A 109 5.82 -8.77 12.13
N ILE A 110 5.29 -7.55 12.21
CA ILE A 110 4.33 -7.01 11.24
C ILE A 110 5.01 -6.82 9.88
N TYR A 111 6.27 -6.40 9.85
CA TYR A 111 7.06 -6.32 8.62
C TYR A 111 7.06 -7.64 7.82
N ASN A 112 7.21 -8.77 8.51
CA ASN A 112 7.22 -10.10 7.90
C ASN A 112 5.87 -10.50 7.29
N LEU A 113 4.76 -9.89 7.70
CA LEU A 113 3.46 -10.12 7.08
C LEU A 113 3.42 -9.60 5.64
N PHE A 114 4.11 -8.49 5.36
CA PHE A 114 4.15 -7.86 4.04
C PHE A 114 5.31 -8.34 3.16
N SER A 115 6.23 -9.14 3.71
CA SER A 115 7.36 -9.72 2.98
C SER A 115 6.93 -10.92 2.13
N VAL A 116 6.24 -10.64 1.02
CA VAL A 116 5.72 -11.66 0.09
C VAL A 116 6.40 -11.59 -1.28
N ASN A 117 6.50 -12.75 -1.94
CA ASN A 117 6.98 -12.85 -3.32
C ASN A 117 5.79 -12.88 -4.27
N ALA A 118 5.81 -12.03 -5.29
CA ALA A 118 4.89 -12.23 -6.41
C ALA A 118 5.33 -13.44 -7.26
N ASP A 119 4.41 -13.92 -8.10
CA ASP A 119 4.62 -15.04 -9.01
C ASP A 119 5.87 -14.86 -9.89
N VAL A 120 6.53 -15.97 -10.25
CA VAL A 120 7.79 -15.99 -11.02
C VAL A 120 7.67 -15.24 -12.35
N TYR A 121 6.49 -15.19 -12.96
CA TYR A 121 6.24 -14.40 -14.17
C TYR A 121 6.71 -12.94 -14.02
N TRP A 122 6.47 -12.35 -12.85
CA TRP A 122 6.77 -10.95 -12.55
C TRP A 122 8.25 -10.68 -12.25
N SER A 123 9.08 -11.72 -12.17
CA SER A 123 10.54 -11.54 -12.03
C SER A 123 11.17 -11.00 -13.31
N THR A 124 10.57 -11.29 -14.46
CA THR A 124 11.03 -10.86 -15.77
C THR A 124 10.07 -9.90 -16.47
N HIS A 125 8.88 -9.65 -15.92
CA HIS A 125 7.87 -8.77 -16.50
C HIS A 125 7.46 -7.67 -15.52
N PHE A 126 7.51 -6.39 -15.93
CA PHE A 126 7.00 -5.27 -15.11
C PHE A 126 5.64 -4.75 -15.59
N ILE A 127 5.27 -5.09 -16.83
CA ILE A 127 3.92 -5.06 -17.38
C ILE A 127 3.76 -6.36 -18.18
N PHE A 128 2.52 -6.76 -18.49
CA PHE A 128 2.32 -7.89 -19.40
C PHE A 128 3.10 -7.68 -20.71
N THR A 129 3.61 -8.78 -21.28
CA THR A 129 4.41 -8.87 -22.53
C THR A 129 5.78 -8.20 -22.59
N LYS A 130 6.09 -7.21 -21.74
CA LYS A 130 7.43 -6.58 -21.76
C LYS A 130 8.38 -7.24 -20.78
N THR A 131 9.40 -7.87 -21.33
CA THR A 131 10.49 -8.45 -20.55
C THR A 131 11.50 -7.40 -20.12
N THR A 132 12.10 -7.61 -18.94
CA THR A 132 13.24 -6.85 -18.42
C THR A 132 14.25 -7.80 -17.81
N GLN A 133 15.43 -7.26 -17.48
CA GLN A 133 16.39 -7.94 -16.61
C GLN A 133 15.70 -8.41 -15.32
N ASN A 134 16.11 -9.58 -14.83
CA ASN A 134 15.53 -10.24 -13.67
C ASN A 134 15.59 -9.32 -12.45
N LYS A 135 14.46 -9.11 -11.79
CA LYS A 135 14.32 -8.26 -10.61
C LYS A 135 13.56 -8.97 -9.52
N SER A 136 13.86 -8.59 -8.28
CA SER A 136 13.12 -9.04 -7.11
C SER A 136 11.64 -8.68 -7.25
N THR A 137 10.76 -9.66 -7.04
CA THR A 137 9.31 -9.47 -6.98
C THR A 137 8.83 -9.10 -5.57
N LYS A 138 9.74 -9.02 -4.59
CA LYS A 138 9.44 -8.66 -3.21
C LYS A 138 9.23 -7.15 -3.05
N LEU A 139 8.42 -6.79 -2.06
CA LEU A 139 8.42 -5.43 -1.54
C LEU A 139 9.79 -5.11 -0.93
N GLY A 140 10.38 -3.98 -1.32
CA GLY A 140 11.57 -3.45 -0.66
C GLY A 140 11.24 -2.93 0.74
N LYS A 141 12.24 -2.91 1.62
CA LYS A 141 12.09 -2.46 3.02
C LYS A 141 11.38 -1.11 3.14
N SER A 142 11.81 -0.11 2.37
CA SER A 142 11.20 1.22 2.35
C SER A 142 9.75 1.24 1.85
N SER A 143 9.36 0.33 0.95
CA SER A 143 7.96 0.21 0.53
C SER A 143 7.09 -0.37 1.64
N ILE A 144 7.60 -1.36 2.39
CA ILE A 144 6.88 -1.92 3.53
C ILE A 144 6.75 -0.86 4.62
N GLU A 145 7.83 -0.18 4.98
CA GLU A 145 7.80 0.92 5.95
C GLU A 145 6.79 2.00 5.56
N ASN A 146 6.74 2.39 4.28
CA ASN A 146 5.74 3.35 3.81
C ASN A 146 4.29 2.85 3.99
N ILE A 147 4.01 1.57 3.71
CA ILE A 147 2.71 0.94 3.94
C ILE A 147 2.38 0.91 5.44
N LEU A 148 3.37 0.60 6.29
CA LEU A 148 3.16 0.58 7.74
C LEU A 148 2.78 1.96 8.26
N ILE A 149 3.54 3.00 7.89
CA ILE A 149 3.32 4.39 8.32
C ILE A 149 2.01 4.95 7.76
N ASN A 150 1.78 4.83 6.45
CA ASN A 150 0.70 5.54 5.77
C ASN A 150 -0.60 4.73 5.64
N THR A 151 -0.62 3.45 6.04
CA THR A 151 -1.82 2.60 5.92
C THR A 151 -2.09 1.81 7.19
N VAL A 152 -1.12 1.02 7.68
CA VAL A 152 -1.36 0.15 8.83
C VAL A 152 -1.61 0.95 10.10
N VAL A 153 -0.73 1.90 10.41
CA VAL A 153 -0.85 2.74 11.62
C VAL A 153 -2.18 3.52 11.65
N PRO A 154 -2.58 4.28 10.60
CA PRO A 154 -3.84 5.01 10.60
C PRO A 154 -5.06 4.09 10.78
N VAL A 155 -5.08 2.95 10.07
CA VAL A 155 -6.19 1.98 10.18
C VAL A 155 -6.24 1.36 11.57
N LEU A 156 -5.10 1.00 12.15
CA LEU A 156 -5.02 0.42 13.49
C LEU A 156 -5.49 1.41 14.56
N PHE A 157 -5.03 2.67 14.48
CA PHE A 157 -5.45 3.73 15.38
C PHE A 157 -6.95 4.01 15.27
N ALA A 158 -7.48 4.13 14.04
CA ALA A 158 -8.91 4.33 13.80
C ALA A 158 -9.75 3.15 14.34
N TYR A 159 -9.27 1.92 14.19
CA TYR A 159 -9.91 0.73 14.73
C TYR A 159 -9.93 0.75 16.27
N GLY A 160 -8.78 1.04 16.90
CA GLY A 160 -8.68 1.21 18.36
C GLY A 160 -9.62 2.29 18.89
N ASN A 161 -9.69 3.44 18.20
CA ASN A 161 -10.63 4.51 18.54
C ASN A 161 -12.09 4.07 18.45
N THR A 162 -12.47 3.41 17.35
CA THR A 162 -13.84 2.91 17.14
C THR A 162 -14.24 1.85 18.17
N LYS A 163 -13.29 1.02 18.60
CA LYS A 163 -13.49 -0.03 19.61
C LYS A 163 -13.29 0.45 21.04
N LYS A 164 -12.95 1.74 21.26
CA LYS A 164 -12.56 2.30 22.57
C LYS A 164 -11.48 1.44 23.27
N ASN A 165 -10.50 0.98 22.49
CA ASN A 165 -9.41 0.15 22.96
C ASN A 165 -8.11 0.94 22.89
N ASP A 166 -7.67 1.45 24.05
CA ASP A 166 -6.46 2.26 24.16
C ASP A 166 -5.20 1.46 23.84
N ALA A 167 -5.13 0.17 24.20
CA ALA A 167 -3.97 -0.67 23.91
C ALA A 167 -3.68 -0.78 22.39
N ILE A 168 -4.72 -0.79 21.55
CA ILE A 168 -4.57 -0.80 20.09
C ILE A 168 -4.08 0.57 19.58
N LYS A 169 -4.55 1.68 20.16
CA LYS A 169 -4.07 3.02 19.80
C LYS A 169 -2.61 3.21 20.18
N GLU A 170 -2.25 2.82 21.40
CA GLU A 170 -0.86 2.87 21.89
C GLU A 170 0.07 2.02 21.04
N LYS A 171 -0.37 0.81 20.64
CA LYS A 171 0.38 0.00 19.69
C LYS A 171 0.63 0.74 18.37
N ALA A 172 -0.37 1.43 17.82
CA ALA A 172 -0.20 2.18 16.56
C ALA A 172 0.79 3.35 16.71
N LEU A 173 0.76 4.07 17.84
CA LEU A 173 1.71 5.14 18.12
C LEU A 173 3.13 4.60 18.36
N ASN A 174 3.26 3.53 19.14
CA ASN A 174 4.53 2.87 19.41
C ASN A 174 5.19 2.34 18.11
N MET A 175 4.39 1.87 17.14
CA MET A 175 4.91 1.53 15.81
C MET A 175 5.58 2.73 15.13
N LEU A 176 4.98 3.93 15.20
CA LEU A 176 5.59 5.14 14.60
C LEU A 176 6.90 5.55 15.28
N GLU A 177 6.99 5.36 16.60
CA GLU A 177 8.21 5.67 17.36
C GLU A 177 9.41 4.81 16.94
N HIS A 178 9.15 3.56 16.54
CA HIS A 178 10.20 2.61 16.14
C HIS A 178 10.47 2.56 14.63
N LEU A 179 9.53 3.04 13.81
CA LEU A 179 9.72 3.13 12.37
C LEU A 179 10.68 4.27 12.01
N PRO A 180 11.54 4.09 10.99
CA PRO A 180 12.48 5.13 10.58
C PRO A 180 11.73 6.37 10.06
N PRO A 181 12.34 7.56 10.16
CA PRO A 181 11.74 8.79 9.65
C PRO A 181 11.49 8.70 8.14
N GLU A 182 10.37 9.25 7.69
CA GLU A 182 10.05 9.30 6.27
C GLU A 182 11.00 10.21 5.49
N THR A 183 11.31 9.80 4.26
CA THR A 183 12.09 10.63 3.33
C THR A 183 11.16 11.33 2.36
N ASN A 184 10.84 12.59 2.65
CA ASN A 184 10.05 13.45 1.77
C ASN A 184 10.55 14.91 1.82
N ILE A 185 10.00 15.75 0.94
CA ILE A 185 10.43 17.15 0.83
C ILE A 185 10.13 17.99 2.08
N ILE A 186 9.06 17.66 2.81
CA ILE A 186 8.68 18.35 4.05
C ILE A 186 9.73 18.08 5.13
N VAL A 187 10.08 16.80 5.33
CA VAL A 187 11.11 16.38 6.29
C VAL A 187 12.47 16.97 5.92
N LYS A 188 12.81 16.99 4.63
CA LYS A 188 14.05 17.63 4.15
C LYS A 188 14.11 19.12 4.54
N HIS A 189 13.04 19.87 4.30
CA HIS A 189 12.97 21.28 4.65
C HIS A 189 13.06 21.54 6.16
N TRP A 190 12.51 20.65 7.00
CA TRP A 190 12.68 20.74 8.45
C TRP A 190 14.12 20.48 8.87
N LYS A 191 14.78 19.48 8.28
CA LYS A 191 16.19 19.17 8.52
C LYS A 191 17.11 20.34 8.14
N GLU A 192 16.86 20.99 7.00
CA GLU A 192 17.60 22.20 6.57
C GLU A 192 17.44 23.38 7.54
N ARG A 193 16.39 23.39 8.37
CA ARG A 193 16.12 24.40 9.40
C ARG A 193 16.60 23.96 10.80
N GLY A 194 17.38 22.88 10.88
CA GLY A 194 17.97 22.38 12.13
C GLY A 194 17.07 21.43 12.93
N LEU A 195 15.91 21.02 12.41
CA LEU A 195 15.03 20.04 13.07
C LEU A 195 15.19 18.67 12.41
N GLU A 196 15.89 17.76 13.08
CA GLU A 196 16.10 16.39 12.63
C GLU A 196 15.09 15.43 13.28
N ALA A 197 14.28 14.78 12.43
CA ALA A 197 13.36 13.72 12.84
C ALA A 197 14.11 12.41 13.09
N LYS A 198 13.81 11.73 14.20
CA LYS A 198 14.44 10.46 14.61
C LYS A 198 13.58 9.25 14.29
N SER A 199 12.27 9.45 14.10
CA SER A 199 11.30 8.38 13.85
C SER A 199 10.19 8.83 12.88
N ALA A 200 9.37 7.87 12.43
CA ALA A 200 8.17 8.18 11.67
C ALA A 200 7.16 9.00 12.49
N TYR A 201 7.15 8.85 13.82
CA TYR A 201 6.34 9.67 14.72
C TYR A 201 6.66 11.15 14.55
N ASP A 202 7.96 11.49 14.55
CA ASP A 202 8.43 12.87 14.36
C ASP A 202 8.05 13.38 12.96
N THR A 203 8.23 12.58 11.91
CA THR A 203 7.93 13.03 10.54
C THR A 203 6.44 13.24 10.31
N GLN A 204 5.58 12.41 10.92
CA GLN A 204 4.12 12.59 10.87
C GLN A 204 3.71 13.85 11.64
N ALA A 205 4.27 14.09 12.84
CA ALA A 205 4.00 15.30 13.62
C ALA A 205 4.44 16.58 12.89
N LEU A 206 5.64 16.58 12.28
CA LEU A 206 6.17 17.70 11.50
C LEU A 206 5.37 17.96 10.22
N THR A 207 4.86 16.89 9.59
CA THR A 207 3.99 16.99 8.41
C THR A 207 2.67 17.64 8.79
N GLU A 208 2.03 17.18 9.88
CA GLU A 208 0.77 17.75 10.34
C GLU A 208 0.91 19.19 10.83
N LEU A 209 2.00 19.49 11.55
CA LEU A 209 2.35 20.86 11.95
C LEU A 209 2.41 21.80 10.73
N LYS A 210 3.10 21.37 9.66
CA LYS A 210 3.20 22.17 8.44
C LYS A 210 1.83 22.37 7.79
N ASN A 211 1.08 21.28 7.61
CA ASN A 211 -0.20 21.32 6.89
C ASN A 211 -1.27 22.14 7.64
N VAL A 212 -1.35 21.99 8.96
CA VAL A 212 -2.40 22.63 9.78
C VAL A 212 -2.04 24.07 10.18
N TYR A 213 -0.76 24.35 10.43
CA TYR A 213 -0.32 25.65 10.94
C TYR A 213 0.48 26.45 9.93
N CYS A 214 1.61 25.93 9.43
CA CYS A 214 2.53 26.72 8.60
C CYS A 214 1.90 27.15 7.27
N ASP A 215 1.28 26.22 6.55
CA ASP A 215 0.65 26.51 5.25
C ASP A 215 -0.56 27.45 5.42
N ALA A 216 -1.26 27.33 6.55
CA ALA A 216 -2.35 28.22 6.93
C ALA A 216 -1.89 29.54 7.58
N LYS A 217 -0.58 29.76 7.72
CA LYS A 217 0.03 30.95 8.36
C LYS A 217 -0.45 31.21 9.81
N LYS A 218 -0.82 30.16 10.55
CA LYS A 218 -1.33 30.24 11.93
C LYS A 218 -0.22 30.30 12.98
N CYS A 219 0.82 31.11 12.76
CA CYS A 219 2.00 31.15 13.63
C CYS A 219 1.66 31.52 15.08
N LEU A 220 0.71 32.43 15.30
CA LEU A 220 0.25 32.84 16.63
C LEU A 220 -0.52 31.75 17.39
N SER A 221 -1.04 30.73 16.69
CA SER A 221 -1.72 29.58 17.29
C SER A 221 -0.83 28.33 17.39
N CYS A 222 0.37 28.39 16.82
CA CYS A 222 1.35 27.32 16.84
C CYS A 222 2.31 27.54 18.01
N MET A 223 2.51 26.55 18.90
CA MET A 223 3.42 26.72 20.04
C MET A 223 4.86 27.06 19.64
N ILE A 224 5.34 26.53 18.51
CA ILE A 224 6.67 26.87 17.98
C ILE A 224 6.69 28.31 17.45
N GLY A 225 5.65 28.71 16.72
CA GLY A 225 5.53 30.06 16.16
C GLY A 225 5.40 31.14 17.23
N ASP A 226 4.52 30.94 18.22
CA ASP A 226 4.35 31.83 19.37
C ASP A 226 5.65 32.01 20.15
N LYS A 227 6.40 30.91 20.38
CA LYS A 227 7.70 30.97 21.06
C LYS A 227 8.75 31.77 20.28
N ILE A 228 8.78 31.68 18.95
CA ILE A 228 9.72 32.44 18.10
C ILE A 228 9.36 33.92 18.06
N LEU A 229 8.07 34.27 18.00
CA LEU A 229 7.61 35.66 17.88
C LEU A 229 7.70 36.47 19.19
N ARG A 230 7.80 35.79 20.33
CA ARG A 230 7.99 36.42 21.66
C ARG A 230 9.45 36.62 22.05
N GLN A 231 10.39 36.24 21.18
CA GLN A 231 11.81 36.60 21.30
C GLN A 231 12.05 37.97 20.68
#